data_AF-A0A5N9HW79-F1
#
_entry.id   AF-A0A5N9HW79-F1
#
_cell.length_a   1.000
_cell.length_b   1.000
_cell.length_c   1.000
_cell.angle_alpha   90.00
_cell.angle_beta   90.00
_cell.angle_gamma   90.00
#
_symmetry.space_group_name_H-M   'P 1'
#
loop_
_entity.id
_entity.type
_entity.pdbx_description
1 polymer ?
#
loop_
_entity_poly.entity_id
_entity_poly.type
_entity_poly.pdbx_seq_one_letter_code
_entity_poly.pdbx_strand_id
1 'polypeptide(L)'
;MKDPDAQFPLERLLSSIRDCVGSTLHTVDSTAVATAAFGESIAGNLMILGFGYQLGGIPVPSVAIEKAIELNGRAVQMNVQAFRMGRAAAAKPDEVVRLLNSFPASQPVAVDETVAQTVERLESHLVAYQSKRYARRYRALVDTVQNVESGIEGTDLRLTLAIARSYHKLLSVKDEYEVARLYTDKRFKESLESTFEGSYRLKLNLAPPSLPKLSRKKGKNKKRAFGGWIFSLFRIMTLLRRIRGTVLDPFRYSKDRAFDQQLVKDYEETVSKLCAGLSAGNLDAAIEIALLPLAIRGFGHIKSAKASKTQMAAEKLWSEFEMPPVDVEDAA
;
A
#
# COMPACT_ATOMS: atom_id res chain seq x y z
N MET A 1 -17.68 0.71 -6.34
CA MET A 1 -17.03 -0.32 -5.50
C MET A 1 -17.13 0.10 -4.03
N LYS A 2 -17.78 -0.70 -3.18
CA LYS A 2 -18.01 -0.42 -1.74
C LYS A 2 -17.15 -1.27 -0.80
N ASP A 3 -16.51 -2.31 -1.31
CA ASP A 3 -15.64 -3.20 -0.57
C ASP A 3 -14.18 -3.01 -1.06
N PRO A 4 -13.25 -2.55 -0.20
CA PRO A 4 -11.85 -2.36 -0.54
C PRO A 4 -11.00 -3.65 -0.45
N ASP A 5 -11.55 -4.74 0.10
CA ASP A 5 -10.90 -6.04 0.16
C ASP A 5 -11.51 -7.02 -0.87
N ALA A 6 -12.52 -6.56 -1.63
CA ALA A 6 -13.04 -7.28 -2.79
C ALA A 6 -11.90 -7.51 -3.79
N GLN A 7 -11.50 -8.78 -3.92
CA GLN A 7 -10.67 -9.21 -5.04
C GLN A 7 -11.37 -8.80 -6.33
N PHE A 8 -10.66 -8.10 -7.20
CA PHE A 8 -11.18 -7.71 -8.50
C PHE A 8 -11.61 -8.98 -9.23
N PRO A 9 -12.91 -9.19 -9.51
CA PRO A 9 -13.38 -10.48 -10.01
C PRO A 9 -13.13 -10.54 -11.53
N LEU A 10 -11.85 -10.55 -11.91
CA LEU A 10 -11.37 -10.44 -13.29
C LEU A 10 -12.04 -11.50 -14.17
N GLU A 11 -12.01 -12.76 -13.73
CA GLU A 11 -12.59 -13.88 -14.49
C GLU A 11 -14.10 -13.73 -14.69
N ARG A 12 -14.84 -13.31 -13.66
CA ARG A 12 -16.29 -13.07 -13.78
C ARG A 12 -16.61 -11.88 -14.68
N LEU A 13 -15.78 -10.83 -14.64
CA LEU A 13 -15.95 -9.68 -15.52
C LEU A 13 -15.67 -10.06 -16.97
N LEU A 14 -14.57 -10.78 -17.21
CA LEU A 14 -14.19 -11.27 -18.54
C LEU A 14 -15.23 -12.25 -19.08
N SER A 15 -15.80 -13.12 -18.25
CA SER A 15 -16.88 -14.01 -18.67
C SER A 15 -18.12 -13.22 -19.07
N SER A 16 -18.57 -12.26 -18.25
CA SER A 16 -19.73 -11.41 -18.61
C SER A 16 -19.51 -10.58 -19.87
N ILE A 17 -18.28 -10.08 -20.09
CA ILE A 17 -17.94 -9.38 -21.34
C ILE A 17 -17.99 -10.39 -22.51
N ARG A 18 -17.39 -11.57 -22.36
CA ARG A 18 -17.40 -12.64 -23.37
C ARG A 18 -18.82 -13.08 -23.75
N ASP A 19 -19.74 -13.13 -22.78
CA ASP A 19 -21.14 -13.45 -23.03
C ASP A 19 -21.85 -12.39 -23.90
N CYS A 20 -21.41 -11.13 -23.81
CA CYS A 20 -21.98 -10.02 -24.58
C CYS A 20 -21.33 -9.83 -25.96
N VAL A 21 -20.00 -9.97 -26.08
CA VAL A 21 -19.24 -9.69 -27.33
C VAL A 21 -18.78 -10.94 -28.07
N GLY A 22 -18.92 -12.12 -27.47
CA GLY A 22 -18.58 -13.40 -28.08
C GLY A 22 -17.08 -13.53 -28.40
N SER A 23 -16.78 -14.08 -29.58
CA SER A 23 -15.42 -14.36 -30.07
C SER A 23 -14.58 -13.13 -30.43
N THR A 24 -15.15 -11.92 -30.34
CA THR A 24 -14.43 -10.66 -30.61
C THR A 24 -13.66 -10.13 -29.41
N LEU A 25 -13.78 -10.78 -28.24
CA LEU A 25 -13.02 -10.42 -27.05
C LEU A 25 -11.59 -10.95 -27.12
N HIS A 26 -10.63 -10.03 -27.16
CA HIS A 26 -9.20 -10.33 -27.04
C HIS A 26 -8.67 -9.80 -25.69
N THR A 27 -7.85 -10.60 -25.01
CA THR A 27 -7.31 -10.27 -23.68
C THR A 27 -5.79 -10.36 -23.66
N VAL A 28 -5.15 -9.43 -22.95
CA VAL A 28 -3.70 -9.46 -22.70
C VAL A 28 -3.40 -8.86 -21.34
N ASP A 29 -2.57 -9.53 -20.54
CA ASP A 29 -2.04 -8.96 -19.29
C ASP A 29 -0.85 -8.06 -19.60
N SER A 30 -1.17 -6.86 -20.10
CA SER A 30 -0.16 -5.87 -20.49
C SER A 30 0.79 -5.48 -19.34
N THR A 31 0.36 -5.57 -18.08
CA THR A 31 1.18 -5.19 -16.93
C THR A 31 2.20 -6.28 -16.61
N ALA A 32 1.76 -7.55 -16.59
CA ALA A 32 2.68 -8.67 -16.40
C ALA A 32 3.69 -8.75 -17.53
N VAL A 33 3.25 -8.62 -18.79
CA VAL A 33 4.13 -8.67 -19.97
C VAL A 33 5.15 -7.53 -19.95
N ALA A 34 4.70 -6.30 -19.70
CA ALA A 34 5.59 -5.14 -19.66
C ALA A 34 6.61 -5.22 -18.52
N THR A 35 6.18 -5.67 -17.34
CA THR A 35 7.07 -5.82 -16.18
C THR A 35 8.12 -6.90 -16.42
N ALA A 36 7.75 -8.03 -17.01
CA ALA A 36 8.69 -9.11 -17.32
C ALA A 36 9.67 -8.73 -18.45
N ALA A 37 9.20 -8.07 -19.51
CA ALA A 37 10.03 -7.75 -20.67
C ALA A 37 10.90 -6.49 -20.48
N PHE A 38 10.43 -5.51 -19.69
CA PHE A 38 11.07 -4.19 -19.59
C PHE A 38 11.35 -3.74 -18.16
N GLY A 39 11.00 -4.53 -17.14
CA GLY A 39 11.20 -4.19 -15.72
C GLY A 39 10.30 -3.10 -15.16
N GLU A 40 9.43 -2.49 -15.98
CA GLU A 40 8.55 -1.40 -15.59
C GLU A 40 7.14 -1.56 -16.19
N SER A 41 6.11 -1.25 -15.39
CA SER A 41 4.71 -1.34 -15.82
C SER A 41 4.27 -0.23 -16.79
N ILE A 42 5.05 0.84 -16.91
CA ILE A 42 4.74 2.01 -17.76
C ILE A 42 4.71 1.62 -19.24
N ALA A 43 5.51 0.63 -19.66
CA ALA A 43 5.51 0.11 -21.02
C ALA A 43 4.20 -0.59 -21.42
N GLY A 44 3.35 -0.95 -20.45
CA GLY A 44 2.05 -1.61 -20.69
C GLY A 44 1.10 -0.78 -21.56
N ASN A 45 1.15 0.56 -21.48
CA ASN A 45 0.27 1.42 -22.29
C ASN A 45 0.58 1.32 -23.79
N LEU A 46 1.87 1.30 -24.15
CA LEU A 46 2.28 1.15 -25.56
C LEU A 46 2.08 -0.28 -26.06
N MET A 47 2.16 -1.26 -25.14
CA MET A 47 1.78 -2.62 -25.46
C MET A 47 0.28 -2.73 -25.79
N ILE A 48 -0.61 -2.10 -25.00
CA ILE A 48 -2.05 -2.03 -25.31
C ILE A 48 -2.27 -1.32 -26.65
N LEU A 49 -1.54 -0.24 -26.93
CA LEU A 49 -1.62 0.47 -28.21
C LEU A 49 -1.24 -0.44 -29.38
N GLY A 50 -0.15 -1.20 -29.26
CA GLY A 50 0.28 -2.18 -30.26
C GLY A 50 -0.73 -3.31 -30.47
N PHE A 51 -1.29 -3.81 -29.37
CA PHE A 51 -2.31 -4.84 -29.38
C PHE A 51 -3.58 -4.38 -30.11
N GLY A 52 -4.09 -3.20 -29.77
CA GLY A 52 -5.24 -2.58 -30.44
C GLY A 52 -5.00 -2.23 -31.90
N TYR A 53 -3.78 -1.80 -32.25
CA TYR A 53 -3.38 -1.57 -33.64
C TYR A 53 -3.45 -2.86 -34.46
N GLN A 54 -2.88 -3.95 -33.94
CA GLN A 54 -2.84 -5.22 -34.64
C GLN A 54 -4.22 -5.85 -34.84
N LEU A 55 -5.16 -5.57 -33.92
CA LEU A 55 -6.57 -5.95 -34.04
C LEU A 55 -7.38 -5.03 -34.99
N GLY A 56 -6.74 -4.04 -35.61
CA GLY A 56 -7.38 -3.13 -36.57
C GLY A 56 -8.16 -1.98 -35.94
N GLY A 57 -8.04 -1.75 -34.63
CA GLY A 57 -8.77 -0.70 -33.91
C GLY A 57 -8.22 0.71 -34.11
N ILE A 58 -7.10 0.86 -34.84
CA ILE A 58 -6.36 2.12 -34.97
C ILE A 58 -6.10 2.41 -36.46
N PRO A 59 -6.75 3.43 -37.06
CA PRO A 59 -6.68 3.71 -38.49
C PRO A 59 -5.48 4.60 -38.85
N VAL A 60 -4.28 4.29 -38.36
CA VAL A 60 -3.03 4.97 -38.76
C VAL A 60 -1.91 3.96 -39.00
N PRO A 61 -1.00 4.18 -39.97
CA PRO A 61 0.09 3.24 -40.24
C PRO A 61 1.00 3.05 -39.01
N SER A 62 1.50 1.82 -38.79
CA SER A 62 2.47 1.53 -37.72
C SER A 62 3.71 2.42 -37.78
N VAL A 63 4.18 2.75 -38.99
CA VAL A 63 5.31 3.66 -39.21
C VAL A 63 5.02 5.06 -38.63
N ALA A 64 3.78 5.54 -38.73
CA ALA A 64 3.40 6.84 -38.16
C ALA A 64 3.37 6.79 -36.62
N ILE A 65 2.92 5.67 -36.03
CA ILE A 65 2.94 5.46 -34.58
C ILE A 65 4.38 5.36 -34.06
N GLU A 66 5.23 4.55 -34.70
CA GLU A 66 6.64 4.43 -34.34
C GLU A 66 7.34 5.79 -34.50
N LYS A 67 7.03 6.55 -35.56
CA LYS A 67 7.58 7.90 -35.73
C LYS A 67 7.11 8.88 -34.67
N ALA A 68 5.86 8.79 -34.23
CA ALA A 68 5.34 9.60 -33.12
C ALA A 68 6.03 9.26 -31.79
N ILE A 69 6.38 7.98 -31.57
CA ILE A 69 7.17 7.54 -30.40
C ILE A 69 8.58 8.12 -30.48
N GLU A 70 9.23 8.08 -31.64
CA GLU A 70 10.55 8.69 -31.85
C GLU A 70 10.53 10.21 -31.59
N LEU A 71 9.50 10.91 -32.08
CA LEU A 71 9.33 12.35 -31.87
C LEU A 71 9.03 12.71 -30.40
N ASN A 72 8.52 11.78 -29.60
CA ASN A 72 8.29 11.98 -28.17
C ASN A 72 9.61 12.01 -27.37
N GLY A 73 10.71 11.47 -27.92
CA GLY A 73 12.06 11.53 -27.35
C GLY A 73 12.33 10.54 -26.22
N ARG A 74 11.29 10.04 -25.54
CA ARG A 74 11.45 9.27 -24.30
C ARG A 74 11.55 7.78 -24.48
N ALA A 75 12.59 7.20 -23.89
CA ALA A 75 12.84 5.76 -23.86
C ALA A 75 12.53 5.09 -25.22
N VAL A 76 12.91 5.76 -26.31
CA VAL A 76 12.37 5.50 -27.67
C VAL A 76 12.49 4.03 -28.04
N GLN A 77 13.66 3.42 -27.78
CA GLN A 77 13.88 2.01 -28.03
C GLN A 77 12.90 1.13 -27.23
N MET A 78 12.77 1.34 -25.92
CA MET A 78 11.82 0.59 -25.09
C MET A 78 10.39 0.77 -25.58
N ASN A 79 9.98 2.00 -25.87
CA ASN A 79 8.62 2.33 -26.26
C ASN A 79 8.24 1.74 -27.64
N VAL A 80 9.16 1.77 -28.60
CA VAL A 80 8.99 1.08 -29.90
C VAL A 80 8.93 -0.43 -29.70
N GLN A 81 9.77 -1.00 -28.84
CA GLN A 81 9.74 -2.44 -28.54
C GLN A 81 8.44 -2.85 -27.83
N ALA A 82 7.93 -2.04 -26.90
CA ALA A 82 6.66 -2.27 -26.22
C ALA A 82 5.48 -2.25 -27.21
N PHE A 83 5.46 -1.29 -28.14
CA PHE A 83 4.48 -1.25 -29.22
C PHE A 83 4.55 -2.50 -30.12
N ARG A 84 5.74 -2.90 -30.54
CA ARG A 84 5.95 -4.11 -31.36
C ARG A 84 5.58 -5.39 -30.61
N MET A 85 5.89 -5.48 -29.32
CA MET A 85 5.51 -6.59 -28.45
C MET A 85 3.99 -6.68 -28.30
N GLY A 86 3.30 -5.53 -28.18
CA GLY A 86 1.84 -5.47 -28.19
C GLY A 86 1.22 -6.04 -29.47
N ARG A 87 1.81 -5.69 -30.63
CA ARG A 87 1.41 -6.26 -31.92
C ARG A 87 1.65 -7.76 -31.97
N ALA A 88 2.81 -8.22 -31.51
CA ALA A 88 3.13 -9.64 -31.44
C ALA A 88 2.17 -10.41 -30.52
N ALA A 89 1.77 -9.82 -29.38
CA ALA A 89 0.82 -10.45 -28.46
C ALA A 89 -0.57 -10.65 -29.04
N ALA A 90 -1.01 -9.76 -29.96
CA ALA A 90 -2.27 -9.92 -30.69
C ALA A 90 -2.15 -10.92 -31.84
N ALA A 91 -1.03 -10.92 -32.58
CA ALA A 91 -0.84 -11.80 -33.74
C ALA A 91 -0.46 -13.24 -33.36
N LYS A 92 0.29 -13.39 -32.26
CA LYS A 92 0.90 -14.65 -31.81
C LYS A 92 0.95 -14.75 -30.28
N PRO A 93 -0.23 -14.87 -29.62
CA PRO A 93 -0.32 -14.88 -28.16
C PRO A 93 0.53 -16.00 -27.52
N ASP A 94 0.54 -17.20 -28.11
CA ASP A 94 1.27 -18.36 -27.56
C ASP A 94 2.80 -18.17 -27.57
N GLU A 95 3.35 -17.51 -28.58
CA GLU A 95 4.80 -17.24 -28.67
C GLU A 95 5.21 -16.21 -27.61
N VAL A 96 4.38 -15.19 -27.37
CA VAL A 96 4.66 -14.15 -26.35
C VAL A 96 4.56 -14.75 -24.94
N VAL A 97 3.58 -15.61 -24.67
CA VAL A 97 3.48 -16.31 -23.38
C VAL A 97 4.71 -17.20 -23.13
N ARG A 98 5.18 -17.95 -24.14
CA ARG A 98 6.41 -18.76 -24.01
C ARG A 98 7.65 -17.89 -23.75
N LEU A 99 7.79 -16.78 -24.47
CA LEU A 99 8.88 -15.83 -24.28
C LEU A 99 8.84 -15.24 -22.86
N LEU A 100 7.65 -14.93 -22.33
CA LEU A 100 7.50 -14.39 -20.98
C LEU A 100 7.83 -15.40 -19.88
N ASN A 101 7.46 -16.66 -20.08
CA ASN A 101 7.82 -17.74 -19.16
C ASN A 101 9.32 -18.08 -19.20
N SER A 102 10.06 -17.59 -20.21
CA SER A 102 11.52 -17.74 -20.29
C SER A 102 12.30 -16.63 -19.57
N PHE A 103 11.63 -15.54 -19.18
CA PHE A 103 12.22 -14.54 -18.28
C PHE A 103 11.95 -14.97 -16.83
N PRO A 104 12.97 -14.98 -15.94
CA PRO A 104 12.73 -15.18 -14.52
C PRO A 104 11.81 -14.04 -14.07
N ALA A 105 10.62 -14.39 -13.59
CA ALA A 105 9.67 -13.40 -13.10
C ALA A 105 10.38 -12.53 -12.06
N SER A 106 10.53 -11.23 -12.34
CA SER A 106 10.81 -10.23 -11.31
C SER A 106 9.56 -10.11 -10.42
N GLN A 107 9.25 -11.16 -9.67
CA GLN A 107 8.50 -10.99 -8.45
C GLN A 107 9.41 -10.20 -7.51
N PRO A 108 8.90 -9.18 -6.80
CA PRO A 108 9.64 -8.65 -5.67
C PRO A 108 9.93 -9.85 -4.78
N VAL A 109 11.21 -10.20 -4.65
CA VAL A 109 11.67 -11.30 -3.82
C VAL A 109 11.02 -11.08 -2.46
N ALA A 110 10.02 -11.91 -2.13
CA ALA A 110 9.62 -12.09 -0.75
C ALA A 110 10.83 -12.78 -0.13
N VAL A 111 11.81 -11.97 0.29
CA VAL A 111 12.87 -12.44 1.16
C VAL A 111 12.11 -13.00 2.36
N ASP A 112 12.32 -14.26 2.69
CA ASP A 112 11.88 -14.84 3.96
C ASP A 112 12.60 -14.07 5.08
N GLU A 113 12.10 -12.86 5.35
CA GLU A 113 12.61 -11.99 6.39
C GLU A 113 12.24 -12.66 7.72
N THR A 114 13.27 -12.97 8.50
CA THR A 114 13.08 -13.39 9.89
C THR A 114 12.32 -12.31 10.67
N VAL A 115 11.70 -12.68 11.79
CA VAL A 115 11.02 -11.73 12.69
C VAL A 115 11.96 -10.58 13.08
N ALA A 116 13.22 -10.90 13.39
CA ALA A 116 14.24 -9.90 13.74
C ALA A 116 14.49 -8.89 12.60
N GLN A 117 14.68 -9.38 11.36
CA GLN A 117 14.87 -8.52 10.18
C GLN A 117 13.64 -7.65 9.91
N THR A 118 12.43 -8.21 10.07
CA THR A 118 11.20 -7.43 9.93
C THR A 118 11.15 -6.30 10.95
N VAL A 119 11.41 -6.58 12.24
CA VAL A 119 11.38 -5.57 13.30
C VAL A 119 12.43 -4.48 13.06
N GLU A 120 13.65 -4.84 12.67
CA GLU A 120 14.72 -3.88 12.37
C GLU A 120 14.37 -2.97 11.19
N ARG A 121 13.78 -3.52 10.12
CA ARG A 121 13.33 -2.75 8.96
C ARG A 121 12.21 -1.78 9.33
N LEU A 122 11.25 -2.22 10.14
CA LEU A 122 10.13 -1.38 10.61
C LEU A 122 10.60 -0.29 11.57
N GLU A 123 11.55 -0.60 12.47
CA GLU A 123 12.18 0.38 13.35
C GLU A 123 12.94 1.44 12.54
N SER A 124 13.77 1.01 11.58
CA SER A 124 14.52 1.90 10.68
C SER A 124 13.59 2.83 9.91
N HIS A 125 12.45 2.33 9.45
CA HIS A 125 11.41 3.14 8.83
C HIS A 125 10.87 4.20 9.81
N LEU A 126 10.62 3.85 11.08
CA LEU A 126 10.13 4.81 12.09
C LEU A 126 11.17 5.88 12.47
N VAL A 127 12.47 5.54 12.42
CA VAL A 127 13.56 6.52 12.55
C VAL A 127 13.50 7.54 11.41
N ALA A 128 13.37 7.06 10.17
CA ALA A 128 13.25 7.91 8.99
C ALA A 128 11.94 8.71 8.97
N TYR A 129 10.85 8.12 9.47
CA TYR A 129 9.52 8.71 9.57
C TYR A 129 9.47 9.87 10.56
N GLN A 130 10.10 9.72 11.74
CA GLN A 130 10.04 10.73 12.80
C GLN A 130 11.35 10.94 13.54
N SER A 131 11.78 9.97 14.35
CA SER A 131 13.00 10.07 15.15
C SER A 131 13.41 8.73 15.78
N LYS A 132 14.66 8.64 16.25
CA LYS A 132 15.14 7.52 17.07
C LYS A 132 14.31 7.30 18.34
N ARG A 133 13.88 8.38 19.01
CA ARG A 133 13.02 8.27 20.21
C ARG A 133 11.68 7.61 19.89
N TYR A 134 11.11 7.94 18.72
CA TYR A 134 9.83 7.38 18.28
C TYR A 134 9.96 5.89 17.94
N ALA A 135 11.05 5.52 17.25
CA ALA A 135 11.37 4.12 16.95
C ALA A 135 11.64 3.28 18.22
N ARG A 136 12.25 3.86 19.26
CA ARG A 136 12.42 3.18 20.56
C ARG A 136 11.10 2.84 21.25
N ARG A 137 10.07 3.69 21.13
CA ARG A 137 8.73 3.39 21.66
C ARG A 137 8.16 2.14 20.99
N TYR A 138 8.30 2.07 19.67
CA TYR A 138 7.94 0.88 18.88
C TYR A 138 8.69 -0.36 19.37
N ARG A 139 10.02 -0.25 19.43
CA ARG A 139 10.90 -1.35 19.81
C ARG A 139 10.60 -1.88 21.21
N ALA A 140 10.38 -1.01 22.18
CA ALA A 140 10.07 -1.39 23.56
C ALA A 140 8.80 -2.25 23.68
N LEU A 141 7.73 -1.91 22.94
CA LEU A 141 6.50 -2.72 22.96
C LEU A 141 6.73 -4.09 22.30
N VAL A 142 7.43 -4.12 21.17
CA VAL A 142 7.73 -5.37 20.45
C VAL A 142 8.62 -6.28 21.28
N ASP A 143 9.66 -5.74 21.94
CA ASP A 143 10.55 -6.52 22.81
C ASP A 143 9.79 -7.10 24.02
N THR A 144 8.82 -6.35 24.58
CA THR A 144 7.97 -6.84 25.67
C THR A 144 7.18 -8.07 25.24
N VAL A 145 6.54 -8.00 24.07
CA VAL A 145 5.77 -9.12 23.50
C VAL A 145 6.68 -10.29 23.19
N GLN A 146 7.83 -10.04 22.57
CA GLN A 146 8.79 -11.08 22.21
C GLN A 146 9.24 -11.87 23.43
N ASN A 147 9.52 -11.18 24.55
CA ASN A 147 9.91 -11.84 25.80
C ASN A 147 8.79 -12.71 26.38
N VAL A 148 7.53 -12.24 26.33
CA VAL A 148 6.37 -13.00 26.83
C VAL A 148 6.10 -14.22 25.94
N GLU A 149 6.09 -14.04 24.62
CA GLU A 149 5.84 -15.11 23.66
C GLU A 149 6.94 -16.17 23.69
N SER A 150 8.21 -15.77 23.90
CA SER A 150 9.34 -16.70 24.02
C SER A 150 9.23 -17.66 25.23
N GLY A 151 8.34 -17.36 26.18
CA GLY A 151 8.01 -18.27 27.29
C GLY A 151 7.09 -19.44 26.88
N ILE A 152 6.54 -19.42 25.65
CA ILE A 152 5.68 -20.48 25.12
C ILE A 152 6.55 -21.48 24.35
N GLU A 153 6.43 -22.76 24.70
CA GLU A 153 7.16 -23.83 24.04
C GLU A 153 6.77 -23.96 22.57
N GLY A 154 7.77 -24.08 21.68
CA GLY A 154 7.55 -24.26 20.24
C GLY A 154 7.13 -22.99 19.47
N THR A 155 7.19 -21.80 20.08
CA THR A 155 6.84 -20.56 19.38
C THR A 155 7.77 -20.23 18.22
N ASP A 156 7.20 -19.69 17.14
CA ASP A 156 7.90 -19.11 15.99
C ASP A 156 7.81 -17.57 15.97
N LEU A 157 7.41 -16.95 17.09
CA LEU A 157 7.24 -15.50 17.26
C LEU A 157 6.16 -14.88 16.34
N ARG A 158 5.13 -15.64 15.98
CA ARG A 158 4.01 -15.18 15.15
C ARG A 158 3.23 -14.02 15.78
N LEU A 159 3.02 -13.99 17.10
CA LEU A 159 2.36 -12.88 17.78
C LEU A 159 3.22 -11.63 17.75
N THR A 160 4.52 -11.76 18.01
CA THR A 160 5.50 -10.68 17.90
C THR A 160 5.49 -10.08 16.51
N LEU A 161 5.49 -10.92 15.46
CA LEU A 161 5.43 -10.47 14.07
C LEU A 161 4.12 -9.74 13.75
N ALA A 162 2.98 -10.26 14.23
CA ALA A 162 1.67 -9.62 14.06
C ALA A 162 1.64 -8.23 14.72
N ILE A 163 2.09 -8.14 15.97
CA ILE A 163 2.13 -6.87 16.73
C ILE A 163 3.12 -5.89 16.10
N ALA A 164 4.31 -6.37 15.68
CA ALA A 164 5.29 -5.56 14.99
C ALA A 164 4.71 -4.88 13.75
N ARG A 165 3.92 -5.59 12.93
CA ARG A 165 3.28 -5.06 11.71
C ARG A 165 2.13 -4.11 12.04
N SER A 166 1.23 -4.51 12.93
CA SER A 166 0.05 -3.73 13.32
C SER A 166 0.42 -2.43 14.02
N TYR A 167 1.34 -2.50 14.97
CA TYR A 167 1.77 -1.32 15.72
C TYR A 167 2.52 -0.34 14.83
N HIS A 168 3.42 -0.84 13.96
CA HIS A 168 4.09 0.00 12.97
C HIS A 168 3.08 0.74 12.09
N LYS A 169 2.06 0.04 11.57
CA LYS A 169 1.01 0.67 10.77
C LYS A 169 0.30 1.81 11.52
N LEU A 170 -0.01 1.61 12.81
CA LEU A 170 -0.67 2.62 13.64
C LEU A 170 0.25 3.81 13.93
N LEU A 171 1.55 3.58 14.10
CA LEU A 171 2.53 4.64 14.35
C LEU A 171 2.91 5.41 13.07
N SER A 172 2.96 4.74 11.91
CA SER A 172 3.39 5.34 10.65
C SER A 172 2.20 5.74 9.77
N VAL A 173 1.30 6.56 10.31
CA VAL A 173 0.17 7.09 9.52
C VAL A 173 0.70 8.00 8.40
N LYS A 174 0.14 7.86 7.20
CA LYS A 174 0.41 8.75 6.07
C LYS A 174 -0.21 10.12 6.31
N ASP A 175 0.47 10.92 7.10
CA ASP A 175 0.07 12.26 7.51
C ASP A 175 0.65 13.36 6.62
N GLU A 176 0.37 14.61 6.94
CA GLU A 176 0.81 15.76 6.14
C GLU A 176 2.34 15.85 6.04
N TYR A 177 3.05 15.53 7.14
CA TYR A 177 4.51 15.51 7.18
C TYR A 177 5.10 14.37 6.34
N GLU A 178 4.48 13.19 6.37
CA GLU A 178 4.92 12.03 5.58
C GLU A 178 4.63 12.24 4.10
N VAL A 179 3.48 12.84 3.76
CA VAL A 179 3.19 13.27 2.39
C VAL A 179 4.26 14.24 1.91
N ALA A 180 4.60 15.26 2.71
CA ALA A 180 5.66 16.20 2.38
C ALA A 180 7.02 15.50 2.18
N ARG A 181 7.35 14.51 3.03
CA ARG A 181 8.57 13.71 2.91
C ARG A 181 8.62 12.92 1.61
N LEU A 182 7.55 12.20 1.29
CA LEU A 182 7.47 11.39 0.06
C LEU A 182 7.60 12.25 -1.21
N TYR A 183 7.02 13.44 -1.24
CA TYR A 183 7.12 14.37 -2.39
C TYR A 183 8.46 15.12 -2.47
N THR A 184 9.29 15.06 -1.44
CA THR A 184 10.63 15.68 -1.41
C THR A 184 11.76 14.66 -1.37
N ASP A 185 11.42 13.36 -1.36
CA ASP A 185 12.38 12.26 -1.42
C ASP A 185 13.09 12.22 -2.78
N LYS A 186 14.35 11.81 -2.77
CA LYS A 186 15.15 11.64 -3.99
C LYS A 186 14.50 10.66 -4.96
N ARG A 187 13.91 9.58 -4.42
CA ARG A 187 13.21 8.57 -5.22
C ARG A 187 12.05 9.15 -6.03
N PHE A 188 11.32 10.12 -5.47
CA PHE A 188 10.24 10.79 -6.19
C PHE A 188 10.79 11.66 -7.32
N LYS A 189 11.89 12.38 -7.06
CA LYS A 189 12.56 13.19 -8.09
C LYS A 189 13.12 12.32 -9.21
N GLU A 190 13.83 11.25 -8.87
CA GLU A 190 14.36 10.26 -9.83
C GLU A 190 13.23 9.63 -10.66
N SER A 191 12.12 9.28 -10.02
CA SER A 191 10.92 8.78 -10.73
C SER A 191 10.32 9.82 -11.67
N LEU A 192 10.33 11.11 -11.32
CA LEU A 192 9.86 12.15 -12.22
C LEU A 192 10.82 12.35 -13.41
N GLU A 193 12.12 12.36 -13.16
CA GLU A 193 13.15 12.53 -14.20
C GLU A 193 13.18 11.33 -15.15
N SER A 194 12.97 10.11 -14.64
CA SER A 194 12.82 8.93 -15.48
C SER A 194 11.49 8.93 -16.24
N THR A 195 10.42 9.53 -15.67
CA THR A 195 9.05 9.52 -16.22
C THR A 195 8.73 10.68 -17.18
N PHE A 196 9.40 11.81 -17.07
CA PHE A 196 9.04 13.00 -17.85
C PHE A 196 10.30 13.66 -18.42
N GLU A 197 10.29 13.91 -19.73
CA GLU A 197 11.35 14.63 -20.41
C GLU A 197 11.01 16.11 -20.60
N GLY A 198 12.03 16.94 -20.76
CA GLY A 198 11.90 18.38 -21.01
C GLY A 198 11.46 19.19 -19.79
N SER A 199 11.08 20.45 -20.03
CA SER A 199 10.64 21.35 -18.96
C SER A 199 9.18 21.06 -18.58
N TYR A 200 8.96 20.45 -17.41
CA TYR A 200 7.62 20.23 -16.87
C TYR A 200 7.32 21.14 -15.68
N ARG A 201 6.03 21.44 -15.46
CA ARG A 201 5.56 22.13 -14.25
C ARG A 201 4.71 21.19 -13.42
N LEU A 202 5.14 20.93 -12.19
CA LEU A 202 4.39 20.12 -11.24
C LEU A 202 3.26 20.94 -10.61
N LYS A 203 2.06 20.35 -10.60
CA LYS A 203 0.93 20.81 -9.81
C LYS A 203 0.40 19.67 -8.95
N LEU A 204 0.22 19.91 -7.66
CA LEU A 204 -0.35 18.94 -6.73
C LEU A 204 -1.77 19.32 -6.34
N ASN A 205 -2.69 18.38 -6.43
CA ASN A 205 -4.07 18.57 -6.00
C ASN A 205 -4.22 18.15 -4.54
N LEU A 206 -4.22 19.13 -3.63
CA LEU A 206 -4.31 18.92 -2.18
C LEU A 206 -5.65 19.40 -1.63
N ALA A 207 -6.11 18.78 -0.55
CA ALA A 207 -7.29 19.21 0.21
C ALA A 207 -6.88 19.52 1.66
N PRO A 208 -6.16 20.63 1.90
CA PRO A 208 -5.56 20.91 3.20
C PRO A 208 -6.63 21.06 4.30
N PRO A 209 -6.49 20.34 5.43
CA PRO A 209 -7.49 20.33 6.50
C PRO A 209 -7.58 21.67 7.26
N SER A 210 -6.50 22.47 7.28
CA SER A 210 -6.40 23.75 7.99
C SER A 210 -7.06 24.95 7.28
N LEU A 211 -7.67 24.75 6.09
CA LEU A 211 -8.38 25.81 5.33
C LEU A 211 -9.90 25.54 5.23
N PRO A 212 -10.63 25.38 6.34
CA PRO A 212 -12.06 25.03 6.32
C PRO A 212 -12.98 26.17 5.84
N LYS A 213 -12.53 27.43 5.87
CA LYS A 213 -13.38 28.61 5.60
C LYS A 213 -13.64 28.91 4.12
N LEU A 214 -13.01 28.22 3.17
CA LEU A 214 -13.01 28.63 1.76
C LEU A 214 -13.76 27.74 0.77
N SER A 215 -14.55 26.76 1.24
CA SER A 215 -15.76 26.24 0.56
C SER A 215 -16.04 24.79 0.99
N ARG A 216 -17.11 24.60 1.77
CA ARG A 216 -17.78 23.32 1.93
C ARG A 216 -18.95 23.27 0.95
N LYS A 217 -18.98 22.28 0.04
CA LYS A 217 -20.22 21.79 -0.55
C LYS A 217 -20.33 20.33 -0.13
N LYS A 218 -21.40 19.98 0.62
CA LYS A 218 -21.63 18.63 1.19
C LYS A 218 -20.50 18.11 2.12
N GLY A 219 -19.94 18.95 2.99
CA GLY A 219 -19.06 18.51 4.08
C GLY A 219 -17.67 17.97 3.70
N LYS A 220 -17.27 18.04 2.42
CA LYS A 220 -15.97 17.58 1.94
C LYS A 220 -15.03 18.76 1.64
N ASN A 221 -13.76 18.64 2.02
CA ASN A 221 -12.71 19.62 1.68
C ASN A 221 -12.50 19.62 0.15
N LYS A 222 -12.55 20.79 -0.49
CA LYS A 222 -12.28 20.91 -1.93
C LYS A 222 -10.80 20.65 -2.21
N LYS A 223 -10.54 19.80 -3.22
CA LYS A 223 -9.20 19.68 -3.82
C LYS A 223 -8.86 20.98 -4.54
N ARG A 224 -7.66 21.50 -4.32
CA ARG A 224 -7.13 22.69 -4.98
C ARG A 224 -5.76 22.36 -5.57
N ALA A 225 -5.48 22.92 -6.75
CA ALA A 225 -4.19 22.77 -7.39
C ALA A 225 -3.18 23.76 -6.80
N PHE A 226 -2.06 23.24 -6.32
CA PHE A 226 -0.91 23.99 -5.84
C PHE A 226 0.24 23.83 -6.84
N GLY A 227 0.85 24.93 -7.27
CA GLY A 227 2.00 24.90 -8.19
C GLY A 227 3.31 24.53 -7.48
N GLY A 228 4.44 24.66 -8.20
CA GLY A 228 5.77 24.25 -7.74
C GLY A 228 6.23 24.81 -6.38
N TRP A 229 5.71 25.96 -5.94
CA TRP A 229 6.03 26.53 -4.63
C TRP A 229 5.70 25.60 -3.46
N ILE A 230 4.75 24.68 -3.62
CA ILE A 230 4.34 23.73 -2.57
C ILE A 230 5.48 22.77 -2.17
N PHE A 231 6.39 22.46 -3.09
CA PHE A 231 7.53 21.57 -2.81
C PHE A 231 8.54 22.24 -1.87
N SER A 232 8.67 23.57 -1.92
CA SER A 232 9.48 24.33 -0.96
C SER A 232 8.84 24.27 0.43
N LEU A 233 7.52 24.42 0.53
CA LEU A 233 6.79 24.24 1.80
C LEU A 233 6.96 22.82 2.33
N PHE A 234 6.82 21.80 1.48
CA PHE A 234 7.04 20.41 1.88
C PHE A 234 8.46 20.19 2.42
N ARG A 235 9.49 20.77 1.81
CA ARG A 235 10.86 20.68 2.33
C ARG A 235 10.96 21.25 3.74
N ILE A 236 10.34 22.40 4.00
CA ILE A 236 10.28 22.96 5.36
C ILE A 236 9.54 22.00 6.31
N MET A 237 8.38 21.49 5.89
CA MET A 237 7.60 20.53 6.70
C MET A 237 8.39 19.27 7.03
N THR A 238 9.22 18.75 6.12
CA THR A 238 10.07 17.57 6.42
C THR A 238 11.08 17.84 7.54
N LEU A 239 11.64 19.04 7.60
CA LEU A 239 12.57 19.45 8.66
C LEU A 239 11.83 19.63 9.99
N LEU A 240 10.60 20.14 9.92
CA LEU A 240 9.72 20.35 11.08
C LEU A 240 8.94 19.09 11.50
N ARG A 241 9.22 17.91 10.93
CA ARG A 241 8.55 16.65 11.30
C ARG A 241 8.70 16.27 12.78
N ARG A 242 9.71 16.81 13.47
CA ARG A 242 9.91 16.61 14.92
C ARG A 242 8.80 17.25 15.77
N ILE A 243 8.11 18.24 15.21
CA ILE A 243 7.02 18.95 15.87
C ILE A 243 5.72 18.12 15.83
N ARG A 244 5.62 17.12 14.94
CA ARG A 244 4.46 16.23 14.80
C ARG A 244 3.99 15.69 16.16
N GLY A 245 2.70 15.89 16.45
CA GLY A 245 2.05 15.45 17.68
C GLY A 245 2.36 16.29 18.93
N THR A 246 3.24 17.29 18.84
CA THR A 246 3.51 18.22 19.95
C THR A 246 2.44 19.33 20.03
N VAL A 247 2.48 20.16 21.07
CA VAL A 247 1.58 21.33 21.21
C VAL A 247 1.75 22.33 20.06
N LEU A 248 2.94 22.37 19.44
CA LEU A 248 3.25 23.27 18.33
C LEU A 248 2.84 22.70 16.95
N ASP A 249 2.24 21.51 16.89
CA ASP A 249 1.81 20.90 15.63
C ASP A 249 0.47 21.51 15.15
N PRO A 250 0.45 22.26 14.03
CA PRO A 250 -0.77 22.88 13.51
C PRO A 250 -1.84 21.87 13.07
N PHE A 251 -1.47 20.60 12.84
CA PHE A 251 -2.41 19.56 12.39
C PHE A 251 -3.00 18.74 13.54
N ARG A 252 -2.48 18.89 14.77
CA ARG A 252 -2.82 18.06 15.94
C ARG A 252 -4.31 18.05 16.28
N TYR A 253 -4.99 19.19 16.14
CA TYR A 253 -6.39 19.34 16.58
C TYR A 253 -7.43 18.84 15.57
N SER A 254 -7.00 18.22 14.46
CA SER A 254 -7.96 17.59 13.55
C SER A 254 -8.58 16.35 14.19
N LYS A 255 -9.88 16.12 13.92
CA LYS A 255 -10.61 14.94 14.43
C LYS A 255 -9.93 13.63 14.03
N ASP A 256 -9.39 13.58 12.81
CA ASP A 256 -8.68 12.41 12.29
C ASP A 256 -7.39 12.14 13.09
N ARG A 257 -6.64 13.19 13.48
CA ARG A 257 -5.43 13.02 14.30
C ARG A 257 -5.73 12.60 15.73
N ALA A 258 -6.77 13.15 16.34
CA ALA A 258 -7.22 12.72 17.66
C ALA A 258 -7.63 11.23 17.63
N PHE A 259 -8.34 10.81 16.58
CA PHE A 259 -8.74 9.42 16.38
C PHE A 259 -7.52 8.49 16.15
N ASP A 260 -6.56 8.90 15.32
CA ASP A 260 -5.31 8.14 15.12
C ASP A 260 -4.53 7.94 16.42
N GLN A 261 -4.45 8.99 17.25
CA GLN A 261 -3.79 8.91 18.56
C GLN A 261 -4.54 8.00 19.53
N GLN A 262 -5.86 7.99 19.48
CA GLN A 262 -6.67 7.09 20.29
C GLN A 262 -6.43 5.62 19.90
N LEU A 263 -6.44 5.31 18.60
CA LEU A 263 -6.16 3.96 18.11
C LEU A 263 -4.79 3.42 18.57
N VAL A 264 -3.77 4.28 18.62
CA VAL A 264 -2.45 3.89 19.14
C VAL A 264 -2.52 3.52 20.62
N LYS A 265 -3.22 4.32 21.44
CA LYS A 265 -3.37 4.05 22.88
C LYS A 265 -4.18 2.79 23.14
N ASP A 266 -5.33 2.66 22.49
CA ASP A 266 -6.21 1.48 22.61
C ASP A 266 -5.46 0.19 22.24
N TYR A 267 -4.58 0.28 21.24
CA TYR A 267 -3.75 -0.84 20.83
C TYR A 267 -2.64 -1.17 21.84
N GLU A 268 -1.99 -0.16 22.44
CA GLU A 268 -1.02 -0.40 23.52
C GLU A 268 -1.67 -1.08 24.73
N GLU A 269 -2.88 -0.66 25.10
CA GLU A 269 -3.67 -1.32 26.16
C GLU A 269 -4.06 -2.75 25.77
N THR A 270 -4.46 -2.96 24.51
CA THR A 270 -4.77 -4.29 23.96
C THR A 270 -3.56 -5.22 24.08
N VAL A 271 -2.38 -4.77 23.64
CA VAL A 271 -1.14 -5.55 23.73
C VAL A 271 -0.78 -5.86 25.18
N SER A 272 -0.95 -4.90 26.10
CA SER A 272 -0.71 -5.13 27.53
C SER A 272 -1.63 -6.21 28.10
N LYS A 273 -2.92 -6.23 27.71
CA LYS A 273 -3.88 -7.26 28.13
C LYS A 273 -3.55 -8.63 27.55
N LEU A 274 -3.18 -8.68 26.26
CA LEU A 274 -2.74 -9.92 25.61
C LEU A 274 -1.53 -10.50 26.34
N CYS A 275 -0.51 -9.68 26.65
CA CYS A 275 0.68 -10.14 27.36
C CYS A 275 0.37 -10.67 28.77
N ALA A 276 -0.64 -10.15 29.45
CA ALA A 276 -1.01 -10.57 30.81
C ALA A 276 -1.71 -11.93 30.85
N GLY A 277 -2.43 -12.31 29.79
CA GLY A 277 -3.21 -13.55 29.71
C GLY A 277 -2.70 -14.56 28.68
N LEU A 278 -1.52 -14.35 28.09
CA LEU A 278 -1.04 -15.18 27.01
C LEU A 278 -0.67 -16.59 27.51
N SER A 279 -1.12 -17.60 26.78
CA SER A 279 -0.80 -19.02 26.99
C SER A 279 -0.68 -19.72 25.64
N ALA A 280 -0.20 -20.98 25.64
CA ALA A 280 -0.15 -21.78 24.42
C ALA A 280 -1.56 -22.00 23.81
N GLY A 281 -2.59 -22.17 24.65
CA GLY A 281 -3.96 -22.46 24.21
C GLY A 281 -4.72 -21.29 23.59
N ASN A 282 -4.28 -20.05 23.83
CA ASN A 282 -4.95 -18.84 23.30
C ASN A 282 -4.06 -18.01 22.36
N LEU A 283 -2.92 -18.57 21.92
CA LEU A 283 -1.96 -17.88 21.05
C LEU A 283 -2.57 -17.47 19.69
N ASP A 284 -3.34 -18.35 19.05
CA ASP A 284 -3.96 -18.03 17.76
C ASP A 284 -5.01 -16.89 17.90
N ALA A 285 -5.84 -16.91 18.95
CA ALA A 285 -6.77 -15.82 19.24
C ALA A 285 -6.02 -14.49 19.49
N ALA A 286 -4.90 -14.53 20.23
CA ALA A 286 -4.06 -13.36 20.46
C ALA A 286 -3.50 -12.78 19.15
N ILE A 287 -3.07 -13.66 18.22
CA ILE A 287 -2.57 -13.26 16.90
C ILE A 287 -3.69 -12.58 16.09
N GLU A 288 -4.90 -13.14 16.08
CA GLU A 288 -6.04 -12.55 15.38
C GLU A 288 -6.40 -11.16 15.93
N ILE A 289 -6.46 -11.02 17.27
CA ILE A 289 -6.67 -9.72 17.94
C ILE A 289 -5.58 -8.73 17.54
N ALA A 290 -4.31 -9.17 17.55
CA ALA A 290 -3.17 -8.33 17.21
C ALA A 290 -3.21 -7.83 15.75
N LEU A 291 -3.82 -8.57 14.82
CA LEU A 291 -3.91 -8.23 13.40
C LEU A 291 -5.07 -7.28 13.06
N LEU A 292 -6.05 -7.11 13.96
CA LEU A 292 -7.23 -6.25 13.74
C LEU A 292 -6.92 -4.85 13.22
N PRO A 293 -5.89 -4.12 13.70
CA PRO A 293 -5.57 -2.80 13.17
C PRO A 293 -5.24 -2.79 11.68
N LEU A 294 -4.74 -3.89 11.11
CA LEU A 294 -4.40 -3.99 9.68
C LEU A 294 -5.63 -3.86 8.77
N ALA A 295 -6.82 -4.25 9.26
CA ALA A 295 -8.09 -4.12 8.56
C ALA A 295 -8.60 -2.66 8.50
N ILE A 296 -8.21 -1.81 9.46
CA ILE A 296 -8.63 -0.41 9.55
C ILE A 296 -7.92 0.41 8.47
N ARG A 297 -8.56 0.59 7.31
CA ARG A 297 -8.03 1.30 6.13
C ARG A 297 -8.94 2.45 5.71
N GLY A 298 -8.41 3.37 4.91
CA GLY A 298 -9.16 4.51 4.38
C GLY A 298 -8.97 5.80 5.19
N PHE A 299 -9.80 6.80 4.89
CA PHE A 299 -9.67 8.17 5.40
C PHE A 299 -10.98 8.68 6.01
N GLY A 300 -10.88 9.51 7.06
CA GLY A 300 -12.02 10.13 7.74
C GLY A 300 -13.10 9.13 8.14
N HIS A 301 -14.35 9.41 7.78
CA HIS A 301 -15.52 8.58 8.10
C HIS A 301 -15.44 7.11 7.64
N ILE A 302 -14.68 6.80 6.57
CA ILE A 302 -14.49 5.41 6.13
C ILE A 302 -13.63 4.65 7.14
N LYS A 303 -12.58 5.32 7.65
CA LYS A 303 -11.69 4.75 8.66
C LYS A 303 -12.42 4.52 9.98
N SER A 304 -13.22 5.49 10.43
CA SER A 304 -14.00 5.36 11.66
C SER A 304 -15.06 4.25 11.56
N ALA A 305 -15.75 4.14 10.42
CA ALA A 305 -16.72 3.06 10.20
C ALA A 305 -16.06 1.68 10.18
N LYS A 306 -14.88 1.54 9.55
CA LYS A 306 -14.11 0.29 9.60
C LYS A 306 -13.64 -0.03 11.02
N ALA A 307 -13.15 0.95 11.77
CA ALA A 307 -12.73 0.74 13.15
C ALA A 307 -13.87 0.25 14.05
N SER A 308 -15.08 0.83 13.92
CA SER A 308 -16.26 0.37 14.65
C SER A 308 -16.64 -1.08 14.30
N LYS A 309 -16.55 -1.48 13.02
CA LYS A 309 -16.76 -2.89 12.63
C LYS A 309 -15.69 -3.81 13.20
N THR A 310 -14.43 -3.38 13.19
CA THR A 310 -13.31 -4.13 13.76
C THR A 310 -13.48 -4.33 15.27
N GLN A 311 -14.07 -3.36 15.97
CA GLN A 311 -14.36 -3.47 17.40
C GLN A 311 -15.36 -4.59 17.71
N MET A 312 -16.41 -4.75 16.90
CA MET A 312 -17.37 -5.85 17.06
C MET A 312 -16.70 -7.23 16.86
N ALA A 313 -15.78 -7.33 15.90
CA ALA A 313 -15.00 -8.56 15.70
C ALA A 313 -14.05 -8.81 16.88
N ALA A 314 -13.48 -7.75 17.46
CA ALA A 314 -12.62 -7.84 18.63
C ALA A 314 -13.34 -8.45 19.84
N GLU A 315 -14.60 -8.07 20.09
CA GLU A 315 -15.39 -8.58 21.22
C GLU A 315 -15.52 -10.11 21.18
N LYS A 316 -15.74 -10.70 19.99
CA LYS A 316 -15.80 -12.15 19.82
C LYS A 316 -14.45 -12.81 20.11
N LEU A 317 -13.37 -12.26 19.57
CA LEU A 317 -12.02 -12.80 19.74
C LEU A 317 -11.54 -12.70 21.19
N TRP A 318 -11.90 -11.63 21.90
CA TRP A 318 -11.60 -11.48 23.33
C TRP A 318 -12.30 -12.54 24.17
N SER A 319 -13.55 -12.91 23.84
CA SER A 319 -14.22 -14.03 24.49
C SER A 319 -13.50 -15.36 24.26
N GLU A 320 -12.95 -15.59 23.07
CA GLU A 320 -12.18 -16.81 22.77
C GLU A 320 -10.82 -16.80 23.50
N PHE A 321 -10.19 -15.63 23.64
CA PHE A 321 -8.92 -15.47 24.36
C PHE A 321 -9.04 -15.67 25.88
N GLU A 322 -10.16 -15.25 26.47
CA GLU A 322 -10.44 -15.36 27.92
C GLU A 322 -11.01 -16.74 28.32
N MET A 323 -11.39 -17.58 27.36
CA MET A 323 -11.83 -18.94 27.65
C MET A 323 -10.66 -19.82 28.12
N PRO A 324 -10.78 -20.55 29.24
CA PRO A 324 -9.75 -21.51 29.64
C PRO A 324 -9.65 -22.63 28.58
N PRO A 325 -8.45 -23.21 28.39
CA PRO A 325 -8.28 -24.34 27.49
C PRO A 325 -9.25 -25.45 27.90
N VAL A 326 -10.06 -25.91 26.95
CA VAL A 326 -10.89 -27.10 27.16
C VAL A 326 -9.94 -28.28 27.12
N ASP A 327 -9.56 -28.79 28.29
CA ASP A 327 -8.86 -30.06 28.40
C ASP A 327 -9.77 -31.15 27.84
N VAL A 328 -9.43 -31.68 26.66
CA VAL A 328 -10.05 -32.87 26.09
C VAL A 328 -9.31 -34.09 26.67
N GLU A 329 -9.29 -34.20 27.99
CA GLU A 329 -8.89 -35.41 28.72
C GLU A 329 -10.04 -35.78 29.66
N ASP A 330 -11.03 -36.47 29.10
CA ASP A 330 -11.89 -37.48 29.76
C ASP A 330 -13.16 -37.70 28.91
N ALA A 331 -12.96 -38.35 27.76
CA ALA A 331 -14.02 -39.09 27.09
C ALA A 331 -13.42 -40.39 26.54
N ALA A 332 -12.96 -41.22 27.48
CA ALA A 332 -12.81 -42.66 27.29
C ALA A 332 -14.16 -43.35 27.56
#